data_AF-A0A5N5GD46-F1
#
_entry.id   AF-A0A5N5GD46-F1
#
_cell.length_a   1.000
_cell.length_b   1.000
_cell.length_c   1.000
_cell.angle_alpha   90.00
_cell.angle_beta   90.00
_cell.angle_gamma   90.00
#
_symmetry.space_group_name_H-M   'P 1'
#
loop_
_entity.id
_entity.type
_entity.pdbx_description
1 polymer ?
#
loop_
_entity_poly.entity_id
_entity_poly.type
_entity_poly.pdbx_seq_one_letter_code
_entity_poly.pdbx_strand_id
1 'polypeptide(L)' 'MIAKDVLQLASTFSRVKFIHASRLCNGVANRLAKFALSGSNNLVWFEEPPTLIQELLLQDICNSG' A
#
# COMPACT_ATOMS: atom_id res chain seq x y z
N MET A 1 -16.36 7.64 4.54
CA MET A 1 -16.48 6.93 3.24
C MET A 1 -15.14 7.12 2.59
N ILE A 2 -14.45 6.04 2.22
CA ILE A 2 -13.03 6.05 1.88
C ILE A 2 -12.66 7.20 0.94
N ALA A 3 -13.48 7.50 -0.08
CA ALA A 3 -13.21 8.61 -0.99
C ALA A 3 -13.17 10.00 -0.31
N LYS A 4 -14.06 10.29 0.64
CA LYS A 4 -14.04 11.58 1.38
C LYS A 4 -12.80 11.68 2.27
N ASP A 5 -12.45 10.57 2.93
CA ASP A 5 -11.31 10.49 3.83
C ASP A 5 -9.99 10.68 3.04
N VAL A 6 -9.90 10.05 1.86
CA VAL A 6 -8.78 10.23 0.91
C VAL A 6 -8.68 11.67 0.42
N LEU A 7 -9.80 12.33 0.08
CA LEU A 7 -9.79 13.72 -0.38
C LEU A 7 -9.36 14.69 0.74
N GLN A 8 -9.81 14.45 1.98
CA GLN A 8 -9.39 15.24 3.13
C GLN A 8 -7.89 15.11 3.38
N LEU A 9 -7.33 13.89 3.34
CA LEU A 9 -5.88 13.68 3.45
C LEU A 9 -5.11 14.29 2.27
N ALA A 10 -5.61 14.15 1.04
CA ALA A 10 -4.95 14.73 -0.13
C ALA A 10 -4.83 16.26 -0.03
N SER A 11 -5.75 16.93 0.66
CA SER A 11 -5.71 18.39 0.87
C SER A 11 -4.54 18.86 1.74
N THR A 12 -3.87 17.96 2.48
CA THR A 12 -2.70 18.32 3.29
C THR A 12 -1.42 18.45 2.46
N PHE A 13 -1.44 18.02 1.20
CA PHE A 13 -0.30 18.09 0.29
C PHE A 13 -0.45 19.28 -0.65
N SER A 14 0.66 19.95 -0.95
CA SER A 14 0.67 21.08 -1.89
C SER A 14 0.29 20.68 -3.32
N ARG A 15 0.48 19.40 -3.69
CA ARG A 15 0.13 18.87 -5.01
C ARG A 15 -0.12 17.36 -4.94
N VAL A 16 -1.24 16.91 -5.51
CA VAL A 16 -1.63 15.49 -5.61
C VAL A 16 -2.15 15.19 -7.01
N LYS A 17 -1.91 13.97 -7.51
CA LYS A 17 -2.50 13.45 -8.75
C LYS A 17 -2.99 12.04 -8.53
N PHE A 18 -4.22 11.76 -8.96
CA PHE A 18 -4.78 10.41 -8.99
C PHE A 18 -4.59 9.82 -10.38
N ILE A 19 -4.02 8.63 -10.47
CA ILE A 19 -3.74 7.93 -11.73
C ILE A 19 -4.21 6.49 -11.59
N HIS A 20 -4.85 5.97 -12.63
CA HIS A 20 -5.14 4.55 -12.72
C HIS A 20 -3.87 3.78 -13.12
N ALA A 21 -3.50 2.78 -12.33
CA ALA A 21 -2.43 1.85 -12.65
C ALA A 21 -3.01 0.45 -12.90
N SER A 22 -2.49 -0.25 -13.91
CA SER A 22 -2.87 -1.65 -14.13
C SER A 22 -2.44 -2.50 -12.92
N ARG A 23 -3.19 -3.57 -12.63
CA ARG A 23 -2.88 -4.48 -11.53
C ARG A 23 -1.48 -5.09 -11.64
N LEU A 24 -0.99 -5.33 -12.86
CA LEU A 24 0.35 -5.88 -13.11
C LEU A 24 1.44 -4.90 -12.69
N CYS A 25 1.21 -3.60 -12.88
CA CYS A 25 2.12 -2.53 -12.48
C CYS A 25 2.02 -2.17 -10.97
N ASN A 26 1.03 -2.71 -10.26
CA ASN A 26 0.81 -2.45 -8.83
C ASN A 26 0.79 -3.77 -8.03
N GLY A 27 1.72 -4.67 -8.36
CA GLY A 27 1.79 -6.02 -7.83
C GLY A 27 1.96 -6.06 -6.31
N VAL A 28 2.76 -5.14 -5.76
CA VAL A 28 3.03 -5.02 -4.32
C VAL A 28 1.77 -4.65 -3.54
N ALA A 29 1.05 -3.59 -3.93
CA ALA A 29 -0.20 -3.21 -3.26
C ALA A 29 -1.26 -4.32 -3.35
N ASN A 30 -1.34 -5.02 -4.48
CA ASN A 30 -2.25 -6.17 -4.63
C ASN A 30 -1.85 -7.36 -3.72
N ARG A 31 -0.56 -7.61 -3.48
CA ARG A 31 -0.10 -8.65 -2.54
C ARG A 31 -0.41 -8.25 -1.09
N LEU A 32 -0.16 -7.00 -0.71
CA LEU A 32 -0.49 -6.47 0.62
C LEU A 32 -2.00 -6.58 0.91
N ALA A 33 -2.84 -6.19 -0.05
CA ALA A 33 -4.29 -6.30 0.09
C ALA A 33 -4.73 -7.76 0.27
N LYS A 34 -4.17 -8.70 -0.51
CA LYS A 34 -4.45 -10.13 -0.36
C LYS A 34 -3.99 -10.69 0.98
N PHE A 35 -2.80 -10.28 1.45
CA PHE A 35 -2.28 -10.69 2.74
C PHE A 35 -3.22 -10.26 3.87
N ALA A 36 -3.62 -8.99 3.88
CA ALA A 36 -4.58 -8.47 4.85
C ALA A 36 -5.93 -9.21 4.80
N LEU A 37 -6.43 -9.54 3.61
CA LEU A 37 -7.67 -10.31 3.45
C LEU A 37 -7.56 -11.76 3.91
N SER A 38 -6.38 -12.37 3.82
CA SER A 38 -6.14 -13.76 4.25
C SER A 38 -5.93 -13.92 5.75
N GLY A 39 -5.62 -12.82 6.44
CA GLY A 39 -5.43 -12.81 7.89
C GLY A 39 -6.77 -12.84 8.63
N SER A 40 -6.87 -13.67 9.66
CA SER A 40 -8.01 -13.67 10.58
C SER A 40 -7.91 -12.58 11.66
N ASN A 41 -6.72 -11.97 11.84
CA ASN A 41 -6.44 -10.97 12.86
C ASN A 41 -6.01 -9.63 12.24
N ASN A 42 -6.46 -8.54 12.86
CA ASN A 42 -5.91 -7.21 12.60
C ASN A 42 -4.43 -7.19 13.02
N LEU A 43 -3.55 -7.14 12.03
CA LEU A 43 -2.12 -7.11 12.27
C LEU A 43 -1.71 -5.68 12.65
N VAL A 44 -1.43 -5.46 13.93
CA VAL A 44 -0.94 -4.19 14.46
C VAL A 44 0.54 -4.33 14.73
N TRP A 45 1.37 -3.54 14.05
CA TRP A 45 2.80 -3.43 14.32
C TRP A 45 3.08 -2.12 15.08
N PHE A 46 3.99 -2.17 16.05
CA PHE A 46 4.35 -1.01 16.87
C PHE A 46 5.65 -0.35 16.41
N GLU A 47 6.75 -1.09 16.31
CA GLU A 47 8.07 -0.53 15.98
C GLU A 47 8.57 -0.98 14.60
N GLU A 48 8.61 -2.29 14.35
CA GLU A 48 9.09 -2.83 13.07
C GLU A 48 7.96 -3.39 12.21
N PRO A 49 7.96 -3.10 10.90
CA PRO A 49 6.99 -3.70 9.99
C PRO A 49 7.27 -5.20 9.87
N PRO A 50 6.23 -6.02 9.68
CA PRO A 50 6.36 -7.46 9.43
C PRO A 50 7.33 -7.73 8.28
N THR A 51 8.09 -8.81 8.37
CA THR A 51 9.07 -9.24 7.36
C THR A 51 8.50 -9.22 5.95
N LEU A 52 7.25 -9.67 5.78
CA LEU A 52 6.57 -9.66 4.49
C LEU A 52 6.47 -8.25 3.87
N ILE A 53 6.20 -7.22 4.67
CA ILE A 53 6.11 -5.84 4.16
C ILE A 53 7.51 -5.37 3.73
N GLN A 54 8.55 -5.72 4.48
CA GLN A 54 9.94 -5.39 4.14
C GLN A 54 10.38 -6.10 2.85
N GLU A 55 10.07 -7.38 2.69
CA GLU A 55 10.35 -8.16 1.48
C GLU A 55 9.63 -7.60 0.25
N LEU A 56 8.36 -7.20 0.41
CA LEU A 56 7.59 -6.61 -0.67
C LEU A 56 8.10 -5.22 -1.07
N LEU A 57 8.59 -4.43 -0.10
CA LEU A 57 9.23 -3.14 -0.37
C LEU A 57 10.54 -3.33 -1.15
N LEU A 58 11.38 -4.27 -0.73
CA LEU A 58 12.61 -4.63 -1.46
C LEU A 58 12.29 -5.08 -2.89
N GLN A 59 11.24 -5.89 -3.06
CA GLN A 59 10.79 -6.32 -4.37
C GLN A 59 10.31 -5.14 -5.24
N ASP A 60 9.65 -4.14 -4.67
CA ASP A 60 9.22 -2.94 -5.41
C ASP A 60 10.43 -2.17 -5.94
N ILE A 61 11.40 -1.93 -5.06
CA ILE A 61 12.64 -1.20 -5.38
C ILE A 61 13.42 -1.94 -6.48
N CYS A 62 13.59 -3.25 -6.36
CA CYS A 62 14.34 -4.06 -7.32
C CYS A 62 13.64 -4.21 -8.68
N ASN A 63 12.30 -4.15 -8.73
CA ASN A 63 11.54 -4.23 -9.99
C ASN A 63 11.29 -2.87 -10.64
N SER A 64 11.72 -1.77 -10.01
CA SER A 64 11.58 -0.40 -10.55
C SER A 64 12.72 0.01 -11.50
N GLY A 65 13.57 -0.95 -11.92
CA GLY A 65 14.68 -0.76 -12.86
C GLY A 65 14.31 -0.99 -14.32
#